data_AF-A0A956DYR0-F1
#
_entry.id   AF-A0A956DYR0-F1
#
_cell.length_a   1.000
_cell.length_b   1.000
_cell.length_c   1.000
_cell.angle_alpha   90.00
_cell.angle_beta   90.00
_cell.angle_gamma   90.00
#
_symmetry.space_group_name_H-M   'P 1'
#
loop_
_entity.id
_entity.type
_entity.pdbx_description
1 polymer ?
#
loop_
_entity_poly.entity_id
_entity_poly.type
_entity_poly.pdbx_seq_one_letter_code
_entity_poly.pdbx_strand_id
1 'polypeptide(L)'
;MNPHIPQNRSASPRFKPHLLWLAPMLLALGVACGGEGEEGEGALTDVSTDVCGSGLQWTGGDEESPLMHPGLDCIGCHADRGEGPSYEAAGTVYGAFGEADDCAGLEGVLVEITDATGTLHSATTNRAGNFFIEDASIATPITAKVTRAGNSLEMVDPVPSANCPTCHTSSGANGASGRIVAP
;
A
#
# COMPACT_ATOMS: atom_id res chain seq x y z
N MET A 1 -55.87 -21.27 19.99
CA MET A 1 -56.80 -20.22 19.52
C MET A 1 -55.98 -19.03 19.05
N ASN A 2 -56.23 -18.58 17.81
CA ASN A 2 -55.57 -17.46 17.13
C ASN A 2 -56.13 -16.11 17.66
N PRO A 3 -55.45 -14.97 17.43
CA PRO A 3 -56.02 -14.12 16.39
C PRO A 3 -55.00 -13.49 15.43
N HIS A 4 -55.48 -13.43 14.19
CA HIS A 4 -54.88 -12.88 12.99
C HIS A 4 -54.60 -11.37 13.09
N ILE A 5 -53.47 -10.94 12.53
CA ILE A 5 -53.17 -9.54 12.20
C ILE A 5 -53.62 -9.27 10.75
N PRO A 6 -54.42 -8.22 10.47
CA PRO A 6 -54.87 -7.89 9.12
C PRO A 6 -53.81 -7.08 8.33
N GLN A 7 -53.64 -7.47 7.06
CA GLN A 7 -52.81 -6.78 6.06
C GLN A 7 -53.62 -5.63 5.43
N ASN A 8 -53.14 -4.39 5.58
CA ASN A 8 -53.77 -3.20 4.99
C ASN A 8 -53.33 -3.02 3.53
N ARG A 9 -54.28 -3.13 2.60
CA ARG A 9 -54.09 -2.79 1.18
C ARG A 9 -54.48 -1.33 0.97
N SER A 10 -53.58 -0.51 0.43
CA SER A 10 -53.97 0.79 -0.14
C SER A 10 -53.39 0.98 -1.53
N ALA A 11 -54.21 1.61 -2.35
CA ALA A 11 -54.25 1.60 -3.80
C ALA A 11 -53.17 2.45 -4.48
N SER A 12 -52.75 1.98 -5.65
CA SER A 12 -51.95 2.69 -6.64
C SER A 12 -52.79 3.66 -7.47
N PRO A 13 -52.29 4.87 -7.81
CA PRO A 13 -52.89 5.70 -8.84
C PRO A 13 -52.16 5.61 -10.20
N ARG A 14 -53.02 5.42 -11.21
CA ARG A 14 -52.92 5.38 -12.66
C ARG A 14 -51.93 6.32 -13.38
N PHE A 15 -51.19 5.70 -14.29
CA PHE A 15 -50.84 6.07 -15.67
C PHE A 15 -51.36 7.39 -16.26
N LYS A 16 -50.45 8.14 -16.90
CA LYS A 16 -50.69 8.88 -18.15
C LYS A 16 -49.50 8.72 -19.13
N PRO A 17 -49.72 8.33 -20.40
CA PRO A 17 -48.69 8.26 -21.42
C PRO A 17 -48.62 9.55 -22.24
N HIS A 18 -47.41 10.11 -22.41
CA HIS A 18 -47.12 11.13 -23.42
C HIS A 18 -45.98 10.56 -24.28
N LEU A 19 -46.36 9.95 -25.41
CA LEU A 19 -46.37 10.55 -26.76
C LEU A 19 -44.95 10.61 -27.35
N LEU A 20 -44.73 9.68 -28.28
CA LEU A 20 -43.53 9.50 -29.09
C LEU A 20 -43.14 10.79 -29.84
N TRP A 21 -41.85 11.10 -29.82
CA TRP A 21 -41.18 11.85 -30.87
C TRP A 21 -40.00 11.02 -31.38
N LEU A 22 -40.10 10.59 -32.65
CA LEU A 22 -38.99 10.06 -33.44
C LEU A 22 -38.37 11.23 -34.22
N ALA A 23 -37.06 11.39 -34.13
CA ALA A 23 -36.26 12.12 -35.11
C ALA A 23 -34.87 11.45 -35.27
N PRO A 24 -34.26 11.50 -36.47
CA PRO A 24 -33.30 10.50 -36.92
C PRO A 24 -31.82 10.87 -36.74
N MET A 25 -31.03 9.80 -36.55
CA MET A 25 -29.65 9.51 -36.99
C MET A 25 -28.83 10.65 -37.65
N LEU A 26 -27.71 11.03 -37.02
CA LEU A 26 -26.51 11.49 -37.73
C LEU A 26 -25.24 10.84 -37.15
N LEU A 27 -24.43 10.38 -38.09
CA LEU A 27 -23.17 9.65 -38.03
C LEU A 27 -21.99 10.63 -37.80
N ALA A 28 -21.05 10.36 -36.89
CA ALA A 28 -19.61 10.63 -37.11
C ALA A 28 -18.71 10.12 -35.96
N LEU A 29 -17.70 9.39 -36.41
CA LEU A 29 -16.38 9.04 -35.87
C LEU A 29 -15.85 9.85 -34.67
N GLY A 30 -15.13 9.15 -33.79
CA GLY A 30 -14.11 9.76 -32.94
C GLY A 30 -13.66 8.86 -31.80
N VAL A 31 -12.62 8.07 -32.03
CA VAL A 31 -11.81 7.46 -30.97
C VAL A 31 -11.26 8.59 -30.11
N ALA A 32 -11.52 8.54 -28.81
CA ALA A 32 -10.68 9.17 -27.81
C ALA A 32 -10.69 8.28 -26.56
N CYS A 33 -9.72 7.38 -26.52
CA CYS A 33 -9.20 6.86 -25.27
C CYS A 33 -8.56 8.06 -24.58
N GLY A 34 -9.27 8.65 -23.62
CA GLY A 34 -8.77 9.69 -22.74
C GLY A 34 -9.07 9.23 -21.34
N GLY A 35 -8.26 8.30 -20.84
CA GLY A 35 -8.18 8.10 -19.39
C GLY A 35 -7.80 9.46 -18.82
N GLU A 36 -8.72 10.04 -18.08
CA GLU A 36 -8.47 11.20 -17.24
C GLU A 36 -7.41 10.70 -16.25
N GLY A 37 -6.15 11.06 -16.48
CA GLY A 37 -5.07 10.78 -15.55
C GLY A 37 -5.46 11.44 -14.24
N GLU A 38 -5.83 10.62 -13.26
CA GLU A 38 -5.91 11.02 -11.88
C GLU A 38 -4.57 11.69 -11.55
N GLU A 39 -4.59 12.97 -11.18
CA GLU A 39 -3.41 13.65 -10.66
C GLU A 39 -2.92 12.83 -9.47
N GLY A 40 -1.84 12.08 -9.71
CA GLY A 40 -1.38 11.03 -8.83
C GLY A 40 -1.04 11.59 -7.46
N GLU A 41 -1.86 11.26 -6.46
CA GLU A 41 -1.52 11.47 -5.06
C GLU A 41 -0.27 10.63 -4.75
N GLY A 42 0.88 11.30 -4.78
CA GLY A 42 2.21 10.74 -4.54
C GLY A 42 2.94 10.40 -5.83
N ALA A 43 4.23 10.74 -5.88
CA ALA A 43 5.09 10.73 -7.04
C ALA A 43 5.46 9.33 -7.56
N LEU A 44 4.49 8.44 -7.73
CA LEU A 44 4.62 7.16 -8.42
C LEU A 44 4.26 7.33 -9.89
N THR A 45 5.11 6.83 -10.77
CA THR A 45 4.91 6.83 -12.23
C THR A 45 4.95 5.43 -12.79
N ASP A 46 4.15 5.16 -13.80
CA ASP A 46 4.19 3.89 -14.53
C ASP A 46 5.53 3.69 -15.25
N VAL A 47 6.12 2.51 -15.06
CA VAL A 47 7.33 2.03 -15.74
C VAL A 47 7.10 0.61 -16.24
N SER A 48 7.99 0.10 -17.11
CA SER A 48 7.89 -1.31 -17.51
C SER A 48 8.17 -2.24 -16.31
N THR A 49 7.58 -3.43 -16.32
CA THR A 49 7.82 -4.45 -15.30
C THR A 49 9.26 -4.99 -15.31
N ASP A 50 10.03 -4.69 -16.35
CA ASP A 50 11.47 -4.97 -16.42
C ASP A 50 12.30 -3.97 -15.61
N VAL A 51 11.76 -2.79 -15.31
CA VAL A 51 12.38 -1.76 -14.46
C VAL A 51 12.01 -2.00 -12.99
N CYS A 52 10.72 -2.07 -12.69
CA CYS A 52 10.19 -2.34 -11.35
C CYS A 52 9.15 -3.44 -11.46
N GLY A 53 9.23 -4.50 -10.64
CA GLY A 53 8.31 -5.64 -10.76
C GLY A 53 6.85 -5.27 -10.53
N SER A 54 6.59 -4.18 -9.80
CA SER A 54 5.26 -3.59 -9.59
C SER A 54 4.72 -2.80 -10.78
N GLY A 55 5.57 -2.42 -11.73
CA GLY A 55 5.24 -1.49 -12.81
C GLY A 55 5.18 -0.03 -12.38
N LEU A 56 5.57 0.30 -11.14
CA LEU A 56 5.54 1.66 -10.60
C LEU A 56 6.90 2.04 -10.01
N GLN A 57 7.35 3.26 -10.30
CA GLN A 57 8.58 3.83 -9.77
C GLN A 57 8.30 5.16 -9.08
N TRP A 58 8.97 5.40 -7.95
CA TRP A 58 9.04 6.68 -7.27
C TRP A 58 9.90 7.68 -8.05
N THR A 59 9.34 8.86 -8.28
CA THR A 59 10.00 9.98 -8.98
C THR A 59 9.87 11.30 -8.22
N GLY A 60 9.48 11.25 -6.95
CA GLY A 60 9.26 12.44 -6.12
C GLY A 60 10.52 13.04 -5.53
N GLY A 61 11.68 12.42 -5.78
CA GLY A 61 12.92 12.81 -5.13
C GLY A 61 12.78 12.71 -3.61
N ASP A 62 13.30 13.71 -2.90
CA ASP A 62 13.21 13.80 -1.45
C ASP A 62 12.10 14.75 -0.97
N GLU A 63 11.14 15.07 -1.84
CA GLU A 63 10.01 15.92 -1.48
C GLU A 63 9.05 15.20 -0.53
N GLU A 64 8.40 15.97 0.35
CA GLU A 64 7.44 15.46 1.32
C GLU A 64 6.30 14.70 0.64
N SER A 65 6.05 13.48 1.10
CA SER A 65 4.99 12.63 0.57
C SER A 65 4.62 11.54 1.55
N PRO A 66 3.34 11.21 1.72
CA PRO A 66 2.92 10.05 2.52
C PRO A 66 3.39 8.72 1.92
N LEU A 67 3.82 8.70 0.65
CA LEU A 67 4.35 7.51 0.01
C LEU A 67 5.81 7.26 0.40
N MET A 68 6.64 8.31 0.40
CA MET A 68 8.11 8.27 0.53
C MET A 68 8.82 7.34 -0.46
N HIS A 69 10.13 7.52 -0.63
CA HIS A 69 10.98 6.68 -1.47
C HIS A 69 11.10 5.22 -0.96
N PRO A 70 10.57 4.23 -1.70
CA PRO A 70 10.65 2.83 -1.29
C PRO A 70 12.07 2.25 -1.40
N GLY A 71 12.43 1.42 -0.42
CA GLY A 71 13.71 0.70 -0.36
C GLY A 71 14.84 1.43 0.35
N LEU A 72 14.69 2.74 0.61
CA LEU A 72 15.69 3.59 1.24
C LEU A 72 15.55 3.68 2.78
N ASP A 73 16.59 4.21 3.42
CA ASP A 73 16.67 4.38 4.89
C ASP A 73 15.81 5.54 5.38
N CYS A 74 14.54 5.23 5.71
CA CYS A 74 13.60 6.23 6.21
C CYS A 74 14.03 6.81 7.57
N ILE A 75 14.55 5.98 8.49
CA ILE A 75 14.90 6.42 9.85
C ILE A 75 16.10 7.37 9.79
N GLY A 76 17.15 6.99 9.06
CA GLY A 76 18.33 7.83 8.87
C GLY A 76 18.01 9.13 8.14
N CYS A 77 17.25 9.06 7.05
CA CYS A 77 16.88 10.25 6.28
C CYS A 77 16.09 11.26 7.13
N HIS A 78 15.08 10.79 7.87
CA HIS A 78 14.26 11.66 8.73
C HIS A 78 15.03 12.19 9.95
N ALA A 79 15.95 11.41 10.52
CA ALA A 79 16.82 11.86 11.61
C ALA A 79 17.80 12.95 11.16
N ASP A 80 18.36 12.83 9.95
CA ASP A 80 19.36 13.76 9.41
C ASP A 80 18.74 15.08 8.94
N ARG A 81 17.57 15.03 8.30
CA ARG A 81 16.87 16.21 7.79
C ARG A 81 16.20 16.99 8.93
N GLY A 82 15.73 16.30 9.96
CA GLY A 82 14.99 16.90 11.08
C GLY A 82 13.64 17.50 10.68
N GLU A 83 13.16 17.18 9.47
CA GLU A 83 11.86 17.55 8.91
C GLU A 83 11.04 16.26 8.74
N GLY A 84 9.74 16.32 9.06
CA GLY A 84 8.86 15.15 9.10
C GLY A 84 8.85 14.39 10.43
N PRO A 85 8.06 13.31 10.55
CA PRO A 85 7.96 12.52 11.77
C PRO A 85 9.24 11.71 12.03
N SER A 86 9.42 11.32 13.30
CA SER A 86 10.45 10.35 13.70
C SER A 86 9.88 8.94 13.65
N TYR A 87 10.66 8.00 13.10
CA TYR A 87 10.26 6.60 12.96
C TYR A 87 11.07 5.70 13.87
N GLU A 88 10.39 4.77 14.53
CA GLU A 88 10.99 3.74 15.38
C GLU A 88 11.26 2.45 14.61
N ALA A 89 10.42 2.15 13.61
CA ALA A 89 10.66 1.11 12.62
C ALA A 89 10.16 1.59 11.25
N ALA A 90 10.87 1.23 10.20
CA ALA A 90 10.45 1.54 8.84
C ALA A 90 11.06 0.56 7.83
N GLY A 91 10.36 0.38 6.72
CA GLY A 91 10.84 -0.41 5.59
C GLY A 91 9.81 -0.51 4.47
N THR A 92 10.11 -1.38 3.50
CA THR A 92 9.29 -1.57 2.30
C THR A 92 9.10 -3.06 2.03
N VAL A 93 7.87 -3.48 1.72
CA VAL A 93 7.58 -4.86 1.32
C VAL A 93 7.38 -4.94 -0.19
N TYR A 94 8.05 -5.91 -0.83
CA TYR A 94 8.09 -6.08 -2.28
C TYR A 94 7.49 -7.41 -2.74
N GLY A 95 7.34 -7.55 -4.06
CA GLY A 95 7.00 -8.82 -4.70
C GLY A 95 8.21 -9.73 -4.95
N ALA A 96 9.43 -9.19 -4.92
CA ALA A 96 10.66 -9.94 -5.17
C ALA A 96 11.85 -9.41 -4.37
N PHE A 97 12.84 -10.27 -4.12
CA PHE A 97 14.02 -9.95 -3.31
C PHE A 97 14.93 -8.89 -3.93
N GLY A 98 14.94 -8.80 -5.27
CA GLY A 98 15.90 -8.02 -6.06
C GLY A 98 15.46 -6.61 -6.45
N GLU A 99 14.32 -6.13 -5.94
CA GLU A 99 13.77 -4.85 -6.36
C GLU A 99 14.71 -3.69 -6.01
N ALA A 100 14.93 -2.81 -6.98
CA ALA A 100 15.80 -1.65 -6.83
C ALA A 100 15.20 -0.63 -5.83
N ASP A 101 16.05 0.29 -5.35
CA ASP A 101 15.53 1.48 -4.67
C ASP A 101 14.61 2.25 -5.64
N ASP A 102 13.66 2.99 -5.07
CA ASP A 102 12.61 3.72 -5.78
C ASP A 102 11.61 2.87 -6.57
N CYS A 103 11.78 1.56 -6.68
CA CYS A 103 10.70 0.70 -7.17
C CYS A 103 9.61 0.58 -6.11
N ALA A 104 8.35 0.77 -6.52
CA ALA A 104 7.23 0.62 -5.58
C ALA A 104 7.09 -0.84 -5.15
N GLY A 105 6.85 -1.04 -3.86
CA GLY A 105 6.52 -2.33 -3.27
C GLY A 105 5.04 -2.69 -3.42
N LEU A 106 4.55 -3.51 -2.50
CA LEU A 106 3.17 -4.00 -2.47
C LEU A 106 2.36 -3.27 -1.40
N GLU A 107 1.22 -2.71 -1.81
CA GLU A 107 0.24 -2.10 -0.91
C GLU A 107 -0.54 -3.15 -0.10
N GLY A 108 -0.96 -2.76 1.11
CA GLY A 108 -1.91 -3.52 1.91
C GLY A 108 -1.33 -4.77 2.57
N VAL A 109 -0.01 -4.86 2.70
CA VAL A 109 0.66 -5.92 3.45
C VAL A 109 0.68 -5.54 4.93
N LEU A 110 0.19 -6.44 5.78
CA LEU A 110 0.30 -6.28 7.22
C LEU A 110 1.72 -6.66 7.66
N VAL A 111 2.40 -5.73 8.32
CA VAL A 111 3.71 -5.93 8.93
C VAL A 111 3.54 -5.92 10.44
N GLU A 112 4.07 -6.94 11.09
CA GLU A 112 4.02 -7.15 12.53
C GLU A 112 5.44 -7.29 13.06
N ILE A 113 5.88 -6.38 13.91
CA ILE A 113 7.20 -6.38 14.55
C ILE A 113 7.01 -6.77 16.02
N THR A 114 7.67 -7.85 16.43
CA THR A 114 7.75 -8.26 17.83
C THR A 114 9.08 -7.80 18.41
N ASP A 115 9.02 -7.01 19.47
CA ASP A 115 10.21 -6.47 20.12
C ASP A 115 10.77 -7.39 21.22
N ALA A 116 11.90 -7.02 21.82
CA ALA A 116 12.58 -7.82 22.85
C ALA A 116 11.79 -7.98 24.16
N THR A 117 10.77 -7.14 24.39
CA THR A 117 9.85 -7.27 25.51
C THR A 117 8.66 -8.20 25.20
N GLY A 118 8.53 -8.62 23.94
CA GLY A 118 7.39 -9.37 23.43
C GLY A 118 6.22 -8.48 23.02
N THR A 119 6.41 -7.16 22.93
CA THR A 119 5.36 -6.24 22.48
C THR A 119 5.25 -6.30 20.96
N LEU A 120 4.00 -6.36 20.47
CA LEU A 120 3.68 -6.39 19.05
C LEU A 120 3.35 -4.98 18.56
N HIS A 121 4.05 -4.54 17.53
CA HIS A 121 3.82 -3.29 16.83
C HIS A 121 3.43 -3.61 15.39
N SER A 122 2.40 -2.95 14.84
CA SER A 122 1.87 -3.30 13.52
C SER A 122 1.67 -2.08 12.63
N ALA A 123 1.96 -2.24 11.34
CA ALA A 123 1.69 -1.25 10.30
C ALA A 123 1.18 -1.95 9.03
N THR A 124 0.44 -1.23 8.19
CA THR A 124 0.03 -1.70 6.86
C THR A 124 0.76 -0.90 5.81
N THR A 125 1.28 -1.56 4.78
CA THR A 125 2.02 -0.87 3.72
C THR A 125 1.13 0.06 2.89
N ASN A 126 1.64 1.26 2.60
CA ASN A 126 1.01 2.24 1.72
C ASN A 126 1.13 1.85 0.23
N ARG A 127 0.66 2.71 -0.68
CA ARG A 127 0.73 2.48 -2.15
C ARG A 127 2.14 2.29 -2.71
N ALA A 128 3.17 2.84 -2.06
CA ALA A 128 4.58 2.62 -2.44
C ALA A 128 5.17 1.35 -1.81
N GLY A 129 4.39 0.62 -1.01
CA GLY A 129 4.85 -0.56 -0.28
C GLY A 129 5.57 -0.25 1.03
N ASN A 130 5.61 1.02 1.44
CA ASN A 130 6.30 1.45 2.65
C ASN A 130 5.41 1.28 3.89
N PHE A 131 6.03 0.93 5.00
CA PHE A 131 5.40 0.95 6.32
C PHE A 131 6.28 1.71 7.30
N PHE A 132 5.64 2.32 8.30
CA PHE A 132 6.30 3.13 9.32
C PHE A 132 5.62 2.87 10.67
N ILE A 133 6.41 2.85 11.74
CA ILE A 133 5.92 2.86 13.11
C ILE A 133 6.44 4.13 13.79
N GLU A 134 5.50 4.95 14.22
CA GLU A 134 5.71 6.23 14.91
C GLU A 134 5.24 6.12 16.37
N ASP A 135 5.65 7.07 17.21
CA ASP A 135 5.16 7.24 18.59
C ASP A 135 5.19 5.96 19.47
N ALA A 136 6.14 5.07 19.20
CA ALA A 136 6.34 3.82 19.93
C ALA A 136 7.74 3.81 20.58
N SER A 137 8.03 2.74 21.32
CA SER A 137 9.42 2.43 21.69
C SER A 137 9.65 0.97 21.37
N ILE A 138 10.60 0.70 20.48
CA ILE A 138 10.90 -0.66 20.02
C ILE A 138 12.18 -1.14 20.68
N ALA A 139 12.04 -2.08 21.60
CA ALA A 139 13.19 -2.72 22.24
C ALA A 139 13.85 -3.74 21.31
N THR A 140 15.15 -3.62 21.05
CA THR A 140 15.89 -4.59 20.24
C THR A 140 16.44 -5.73 21.12
N PRO A 141 16.63 -6.95 20.58
CA PRO A 141 16.40 -7.35 19.19
C PRO A 141 14.92 -7.53 18.83
N ILE A 142 14.60 -7.39 17.55
CA ILE A 142 13.24 -7.56 17.00
C ILE A 142 13.16 -8.79 16.10
N THR A 143 11.96 -9.33 15.93
CA THR A 143 11.58 -10.15 14.77
C THR A 143 10.43 -9.48 14.03
N ALA A 144 10.28 -9.78 12.74
CA ALA A 144 9.18 -9.28 11.93
C ALA A 144 8.44 -10.42 11.23
N LYS A 145 7.15 -10.20 11.00
CA LYS A 145 6.25 -11.04 10.21
C LYS A 145 5.52 -10.18 9.20
N VAL A 146 5.41 -10.65 7.98
CA VAL A 146 4.59 -10.03 6.93
C VAL A 146 3.46 -10.97 6.56
N THR A 147 2.24 -10.42 6.48
CA THR A 147 1.03 -11.18 6.19
C THR A 147 0.30 -10.55 5.01
N ARG A 148 -0.05 -11.38 4.00
CA ARG A 148 -0.84 -10.95 2.84
C ARG A 148 -1.81 -12.06 2.45
N ALA A 149 -3.09 -11.69 2.28
CA ALA A 149 -4.16 -12.61 1.91
C ALA A 149 -4.23 -13.90 2.76
N GLY A 150 -3.91 -13.79 4.06
CA GLY A 150 -3.94 -14.90 5.01
C GLY A 150 -2.70 -15.80 5.04
N ASN A 151 -1.71 -15.57 4.18
CA ASN A 151 -0.41 -16.22 4.25
C ASN A 151 0.59 -15.33 4.99
N SER A 152 1.63 -15.91 5.59
CA SER A 152 2.66 -15.16 6.32
C SER A 152 4.09 -15.67 6.07
N LEU A 153 5.04 -14.75 6.08
CA LEU A 153 6.49 -15.03 6.19
C LEU A 153 7.03 -14.36 7.45
N GLU A 154 7.89 -15.08 8.15
CA GLU A 154 8.45 -14.66 9.44
C GLU A 154 9.97 -14.65 9.38
N MET A 155 10.58 -13.65 10.03
CA MET A 155 12.01 -13.67 10.31
C MET A 155 12.34 -14.86 11.20
N VAL A 156 13.40 -15.58 10.84
CA VAL A 156 13.87 -16.75 11.60
C VAL A 156 14.70 -16.32 12.82
N ASP A 157 15.56 -15.32 12.63
CA ASP A 157 16.49 -14.86 13.67
C ASP A 157 16.16 -13.42 14.11
N PRO A 158 16.20 -13.12 15.42
CA PRO A 158 16.08 -11.75 15.91
C PRO A 158 17.27 -10.87 15.47
N VAL A 159 17.00 -9.60 15.15
CA VAL A 159 18.02 -8.63 14.67
C VAL A 159 18.10 -7.41 15.58
N PRO A 160 19.27 -6.76 15.71
CA PRO A 160 19.47 -5.66 16.65
C PRO A 160 18.98 -4.29 16.15
N SER A 161 18.22 -4.23 15.05
CA SER A 161 17.81 -2.99 14.39
C SER A 161 16.38 -3.11 13.86
N ALA A 162 15.58 -2.08 14.11
CA ALA A 162 14.27 -1.88 13.49
C ALA A 162 14.32 -1.00 12.23
N ASN A 163 15.52 -0.55 11.84
CA ASN A 163 15.79 0.07 10.54
C ASN A 163 15.96 -1.03 9.48
N CYS A 164 14.85 -1.52 8.93
CA CYS A 164 14.82 -2.68 8.04
C CYS A 164 15.74 -2.60 6.80
N PRO A 165 15.88 -1.47 6.07
CA PRO A 165 16.74 -1.39 4.89
C PRO A 165 18.24 -1.60 5.19
N THR A 166 18.67 -1.57 6.46
CA THR A 166 20.06 -1.93 6.83
C THR A 166 20.42 -3.39 6.52
N CYS A 167 19.43 -4.29 6.50
CA CYS A 167 19.61 -5.69 6.11
C CYS A 167 18.89 -5.99 4.79
N HIS A 168 17.69 -5.42 4.60
CA HIS A 168 16.81 -5.72 3.46
C HIS A 168 17.06 -4.81 2.26
N THR A 169 18.30 -4.82 1.75
CA THR A 169 18.69 -4.18 0.49
C THR A 169 18.28 -5.03 -0.72
N SER A 170 18.40 -4.50 -1.95
CA SER A 170 18.12 -5.24 -3.19
C SER A 170 18.96 -6.51 -3.35
N SER A 171 20.18 -6.54 -2.80
CA SER A 171 21.05 -7.73 -2.82
C SER A 171 21.08 -8.49 -1.49
N GLY A 172 20.41 -7.96 -0.47
CA GLY A 172 20.56 -8.40 0.91
C GLY A 172 21.86 -7.94 1.54
N ALA A 173 21.82 -7.73 2.85
CA ALA A 173 22.96 -7.39 3.70
C ALA A 173 22.80 -8.05 5.07
N ASN A 174 23.90 -8.18 5.81
CA ASN A 174 23.90 -8.68 7.19
C ASN A 174 23.18 -10.04 7.39
N GLY A 175 23.22 -10.91 6.38
CA GLY A 175 22.61 -12.25 6.42
C GLY A 175 21.20 -12.33 5.83
N ALA A 176 20.55 -11.20 5.49
CA ALA A 176 19.29 -11.22 4.75
C ALA A 176 19.52 -11.55 3.27
N SER A 177 18.53 -12.19 2.63
CA SER A 177 18.61 -12.62 1.23
C SER A 177 18.30 -11.51 0.21
N GLY A 178 17.74 -10.38 0.66
CA GLY A 178 17.24 -9.31 -0.20
C GLY A 178 16.19 -8.47 0.50
N ARG A 179 15.35 -7.82 -0.30
CA ARG A 179 14.18 -7.08 0.16
C ARG A 179 13.26 -7.93 1.05
N ILE A 180 12.46 -7.26 1.87
CA ILE A 180 11.32 -7.90 2.53
C ILE A 180 10.31 -8.24 1.43
N VAL A 181 9.92 -9.51 1.33
CA VAL A 181 8.95 -9.97 0.31
C VAL A 181 7.65 -10.42 0.96
N ALA A 182 6.53 -10.18 0.29
CA ALA A 182 5.26 -10.77 0.70
C ALA A 182 5.28 -12.31 0.57
N PRO A 183 4.46 -13.03 1.36
CA PRO A 183 4.29 -14.48 1.32
C PRO A 183 3.73 -15.02 0.00
#